data_AF-A0A834A748-F1
#
_entry.id   AF-A0A834A748-F1
#
_cell.length_a   1.000
_cell.length_b   1.000
_cell.length_c   1.000
_cell.angle_alpha   90.00
_cell.angle_beta   90.00
_cell.angle_gamma   90.00
#
_symmetry.space_group_name_H-M   'P 1'
#
loop_
_entity.id
_entity.type
_entity.pdbx_description
1 polymer ?
#
loop_
_entity_poly.entity_id
_entity_poly.type
_entity_poly.pdbx_seq_one_letter_code
_entity_poly.pdbx_strand_id
1 'polypeptide(L)'
;MAILRPKTGVGTPIFYGIFSSQWEGAAISAVCAFRPQDVRSVLNGPFRELKHDCNRGLPVMDNDVPQPRPGECVTNNMKLQQFDSSLSLPDRVLTFIRDHPLMDRPVSPADGHPLLVTTDTVYLRVVAHRVASLSGKEYDVLYLGTEDGHLHRAVRIGAKLSVLEDLALFPEPQPVENMKLYQSWLLVGSSTEVTQVNTSDCGHLQSCSECILAQDPVCAWSFRLDACVAHAEERGG
;
A
#
# COMPACT_ATOMS: atom_id res chain seq x y z
N MET A 1 -16.90 -4.23 -6.99
CA MET A 1 -16.01 -3.06 -7.10
C MET A 1 -15.87 -2.45 -5.71
N ALA A 2 -14.73 -2.65 -5.04
CA ALA A 2 -14.48 -2.04 -3.73
C ALA A 2 -13.98 -0.61 -3.96
N ILE A 3 -14.78 0.39 -3.59
CA ILE A 3 -14.35 1.79 -3.65
C ILE A 3 -13.53 2.07 -2.39
N LEU A 4 -12.22 2.19 -2.52
CA LEU A 4 -11.34 2.63 -1.44
C LEU A 4 -11.52 4.13 -1.23
N ARG A 5 -12.60 4.53 -0.54
CA ARG A 5 -12.74 5.91 -0.05
C ARG A 5 -11.87 6.06 1.20
N PRO A 6 -10.94 7.02 1.25
CA PRO A 6 -10.30 7.38 2.50
C PRO A 6 -11.39 7.76 3.51
N LYS A 7 -11.36 7.20 4.72
CA LYS A 7 -12.22 7.67 5.80
C LYS A 7 -11.90 9.14 6.04
N THR A 8 -12.91 10.00 5.98
CA THR A 8 -12.78 11.44 6.27
C THR A 8 -12.20 11.66 7.66
N GLY A 9 -11.11 12.44 7.76
CA GLY A 9 -10.42 12.74 9.02
C GLY A 9 -9.14 11.94 9.29
N VAL A 10 -8.83 10.93 8.47
CA VAL A 10 -7.56 10.20 8.51
C VAL A 10 -6.54 10.94 7.65
N GLY A 11 -5.29 11.07 8.11
CA GLY A 11 -4.21 11.72 7.36
C GLY A 11 -4.01 11.17 5.94
N THR A 12 -3.19 11.83 5.13
CA THR A 12 -3.01 11.51 3.70
C THR A 12 -2.83 9.99 3.47
N PRO A 13 -3.63 9.37 2.59
CA PRO A 13 -3.53 7.94 2.33
C PRO A 13 -2.17 7.60 1.71
N ILE A 14 -1.71 6.37 1.91
CA ILE A 14 -0.47 5.84 1.35
C ILE A 14 -0.81 4.50 0.69
N PHE A 15 -0.30 4.29 -0.53
CA PHE A 15 -0.38 3.00 -1.19
C PHE A 15 0.86 2.18 -0.88
N TYR A 16 0.67 0.94 -0.44
CA TYR A 16 1.75 -0.02 -0.25
C TYR A 16 1.69 -1.05 -1.38
N GLY A 17 2.83 -1.31 -2.00
CA GLY A 17 2.96 -2.30 -3.08
C GLY A 17 4.06 -3.30 -2.76
N ILE A 18 3.79 -4.57 -3.08
CA ILE A 18 4.79 -5.64 -3.08
C ILE A 18 5.24 -5.87 -4.52
N PHE A 19 6.54 -6.03 -4.70
CA PHE A 19 7.19 -6.28 -6.00
C PHE A 19 8.11 -7.48 -5.85
N SER A 20 8.13 -8.34 -6.86
CA SER A 20 9.06 -9.46 -6.95
C SER A 20 10.01 -9.28 -8.15
N SER A 21 11.24 -9.78 -8.00
CA SER A 21 12.17 -9.90 -9.14
C SER A 21 11.71 -11.02 -10.07
N GLN A 22 11.76 -10.77 -11.38
CA GLN A 22 11.48 -11.79 -12.41
C GLN A 22 12.75 -12.50 -12.90
N TRP A 23 13.92 -12.16 -12.35
CA TRP A 23 15.19 -12.78 -12.77
C TRP A 23 15.33 -14.18 -12.16
N GLU A 24 15.65 -15.16 -13.00
CA GLU A 24 15.84 -16.54 -12.58
C GLU A 24 16.91 -16.67 -11.48
N GLY A 25 16.58 -17.39 -10.41
CA GLY A 25 17.53 -17.86 -9.40
C GLY A 25 17.52 -17.14 -8.05
N ALA A 26 16.79 -16.03 -7.87
CA ALA A 26 16.65 -15.39 -6.57
C ALA A 26 15.22 -14.87 -6.32
N ALA A 27 14.60 -15.35 -5.24
CA ALA A 27 13.28 -14.95 -4.80
C ALA A 27 13.36 -13.62 -4.05
N ILE A 28 13.57 -12.52 -4.79
CA ILE A 28 13.70 -11.18 -4.21
C ILE A 28 12.33 -10.53 -4.12
N SER A 29 11.92 -10.13 -2.91
CA SER A 29 10.75 -9.29 -2.69
C SER A 29 11.13 -7.89 -2.20
N ALA A 30 10.37 -6.90 -2.62
CA ALA A 30 10.48 -5.53 -2.15
C ALA A 30 9.10 -4.96 -1.76
N VAL A 31 9.06 -4.18 -0.70
CA VAL A 31 7.87 -3.43 -0.28
C VAL A 31 8.14 -1.94 -0.48
N CYS A 32 7.29 -1.27 -1.25
CA CYS A 32 7.38 0.17 -1.50
C CYS A 32 6.13 0.89 -1.01
N ALA A 33 6.30 2.15 -0.59
CA ALA A 33 5.20 3.07 -0.33
C ALA A 33 5.11 4.11 -1.44
N PHE A 34 3.89 4.52 -1.82
CA PHE A 34 3.64 5.53 -2.83
C PHE A 34 2.60 6.52 -2.31
N ARG A 35 2.84 7.82 -2.54
CA ARG A 35 1.91 8.85 -2.13
C ARG A 35 0.94 9.16 -3.28
N PRO A 36 -0.37 9.31 -3.03
CA PRO A 36 -1.35 9.64 -4.06
C PRO A 36 -1.00 10.90 -4.86
N GLN A 37 -0.37 11.89 -4.24
CA GLN A 37 0.09 13.10 -4.92
C GLN A 37 1.19 12.83 -5.95
N ASP A 38 2.07 11.86 -5.71
CA ASP A 38 3.15 11.51 -6.64
C ASP A 38 2.56 10.83 -7.88
N VAL A 39 1.57 9.95 -7.69
CA VAL A 39 0.78 9.34 -8.77
C VAL A 39 0.08 10.43 -9.59
N ARG A 40 -0.60 11.38 -8.92
CA ARG A 40 -1.30 12.47 -9.60
C ARG A 40 -0.34 13.38 -10.36
N SER A 41 0.84 13.67 -9.81
CA SER A 41 1.87 14.46 -10.47
C SER A 41 2.36 13.78 -11.76
N VAL A 42 2.50 12.45 -11.76
CA VAL A 42 2.89 11.69 -12.95
C VAL A 42 1.80 11.67 -14.00
N LEU A 43 0.53 11.47 -13.61
CA LEU A 43 -0.62 11.51 -14.53
C LEU A 43 -0.82 12.89 -15.19
N ASN A 44 -0.38 13.95 -14.51
CA ASN A 44 -0.36 15.32 -15.05
C ASN A 44 0.92 15.65 -15.84
N GLY A 45 1.85 14.70 -15.97
CA GLY A 45 3.13 14.87 -16.65
C GLY A 45 3.10 14.60 -18.16
N PRO A 46 4.25 14.50 -18.83
CA PRO A 46 4.30 14.20 -20.26
C PRO A 46 3.81 12.79 -20.57
N PHE A 47 3.10 12.63 -21.68
CA PHE A 47 2.72 11.33 -22.22
C PHE A 47 3.90 10.66 -22.91
N ARG A 48 3.87 9.33 -23.02
CA ARG A 48 4.85 8.54 -23.76
C ARG A 48 4.29 8.17 -25.13
N GLU A 49 5.04 8.44 -26.19
CA GLU A 49 4.71 7.96 -27.53
C GLU A 49 5.01 6.45 -27.63
N LEU A 50 4.00 5.61 -27.84
CA LEU A 50 4.23 4.19 -28.10
C LEU A 50 4.30 3.95 -29.61
N LYS A 51 5.49 4.13 -30.20
CA LYS A 51 5.70 3.81 -31.63
C LYS A 51 5.62 2.30 -31.85
N HIS A 52 5.08 1.92 -33.00
CA HIS A 52 4.87 0.51 -33.37
C HIS A 52 6.19 -0.25 -33.58
N ASP A 53 7.27 0.47 -33.91
CA ASP A 53 8.63 -0.05 -34.04
C ASP A 53 9.40 0.11 -32.73
N CYS A 54 10.13 -0.94 -32.33
CA CYS A 54 10.81 -1.21 -31.04
C CYS A 54 11.71 -0.13 -30.39
N ASN A 55 11.65 1.13 -30.80
CA ASN A 55 12.30 2.22 -30.11
C ASN A 55 11.55 2.56 -28.81
N ARG A 56 12.33 2.71 -27.74
CA ARG A 56 11.89 3.42 -26.53
C ARG A 56 11.25 4.73 -26.98
N GLY A 57 9.93 4.85 -26.79
CA GLY A 57 9.16 6.04 -27.13
C GLY A 57 9.81 7.34 -26.68
N LEU A 58 9.60 8.45 -27.36
CA LEU A 58 9.98 9.75 -26.82
C LEU A 58 8.82 10.33 -26.00
N PRO A 59 9.09 11.26 -25.07
CA PRO A 59 8.01 12.03 -24.47
C PRO A 59 7.27 12.82 -25.56
N VAL A 60 5.94 12.83 -25.50
CA VAL A 60 5.11 13.67 -26.37
C VAL A 60 5.35 15.13 -25.99
N MET A 61 5.52 16.00 -26.98
CA MET A 61 5.73 17.43 -26.75
C MET A 61 4.44 18.07 -26.24
N ASP A 62 4.54 19.00 -25.28
CA ASP A 62 3.36 19.63 -24.68
C ASP A 62 2.44 20.34 -25.69
N ASN A 63 3.02 20.88 -26.79
CA ASN A 63 2.26 21.54 -27.86
C ASN A 63 1.38 20.57 -28.67
N ASP A 64 1.70 19.28 -28.65
CA ASP A 64 0.95 18.24 -29.38
C ASP A 64 -0.22 17.69 -28.54
N VAL A 65 -0.22 17.96 -27.24
CA VAL A 65 -1.28 17.55 -26.31
C VAL A 65 -2.52 18.43 -26.51
N PRO A 66 -3.67 17.88 -26.93
CA PRO A 66 -4.88 18.66 -27.17
C PRO A 66 -5.49 19.20 -25.86
N GLN A 67 -6.38 20.18 -25.99
CA GLN A 67 -7.13 20.75 -24.87
C GLN A 67 -8.64 20.46 -25.01
N PRO A 68 -9.37 20.19 -23.91
CA PRO A 68 -8.87 20.00 -22.54
C PRO A 68 -7.94 18.78 -22.43
N ARG A 69 -7.04 18.81 -21.44
CA ARG A 69 -5.98 17.81 -21.31
C ARG A 69 -6.56 16.38 -21.27
N PRO A 70 -6.07 15.44 -22.11
CA PRO A 70 -6.60 14.09 -22.16
C PRO A 70 -6.42 13.34 -20.82
N GLY A 71 -7.43 12.56 -20.42
CA GLY A 71 -7.42 11.77 -19.19
C GLY A 71 -7.85 12.51 -17.92
N GLU A 72 -8.04 13.84 -17.97
CA GLU A 72 -8.59 14.59 -16.84
C GLU A 72 -10.08 14.33 -16.62
N CYS A 73 -10.51 14.32 -15.36
CA CYS A 73 -11.92 14.26 -15.04
C CYS A 73 -12.62 15.57 -15.42
N VAL A 74 -13.84 15.48 -15.96
CA VAL A 74 -14.66 16.66 -16.30
C VAL A 74 -14.94 17.48 -15.03
N THR A 75 -14.31 18.65 -14.93
CA THR A 75 -14.46 19.56 -13.79
C THR A 75 -15.60 20.55 -14.00
N ASN A 76 -16.01 21.25 -12.94
CA ASN A 76 -17.01 22.32 -13.05
C ASN A 76 -16.59 23.45 -14.01
N ASN A 77 -15.29 23.75 -14.09
CA ASN A 77 -14.78 24.76 -15.04
C ASN A 77 -14.96 24.29 -16.50
N MET A 78 -14.76 23.01 -16.78
CA MET A 78 -14.97 22.44 -18.11
C MET A 78 -16.46 22.44 -18.50
N LYS A 79 -17.36 22.24 -17.54
CA LYS A 79 -18.80 22.38 -17.77
C LYS A 79 -19.20 23.79 -18.22
N LEU A 80 -18.55 24.83 -17.67
CA LEU A 80 -18.75 26.22 -18.13
C LEU A 80 -18.28 26.43 -19.59
N GLN A 81 -17.36 25.59 -20.06
CA GLN A 81 -16.90 25.54 -21.46
C GLN A 81 -17.73 24.58 -22.32
N GLN A 82 -18.94 24.20 -21.89
CA GLN A 82 -19.87 23.30 -22.58
C GLN A 82 -19.41 21.84 -22.68
N PHE A 83 -18.48 21.41 -21.82
CA PHE A 83 -18.14 20.00 -21.63
C PHE A 83 -18.93 19.43 -20.44
N ASP A 84 -20.19 19.05 -20.67
CA ASP A 84 -21.10 18.54 -19.63
C ASP A 84 -20.71 17.14 -19.12
N SER A 85 -20.13 16.31 -19.98
CA SER A 85 -19.69 14.94 -19.67
C SER A 85 -18.50 14.50 -20.52
N SER A 86 -17.97 13.30 -20.28
CA SER A 86 -16.91 12.74 -21.14
C SER A 86 -17.36 12.54 -22.59
N LEU A 87 -18.67 12.42 -22.84
CA LEU A 87 -19.23 12.27 -24.20
C LEU A 87 -19.21 13.58 -25.01
N SER A 88 -19.09 14.73 -24.34
CA SER A 88 -19.00 16.04 -24.99
C SER A 88 -17.56 16.47 -25.29
N LEU A 89 -16.56 15.65 -24.96
CA LEU A 89 -15.16 15.98 -25.24
C LEU A 89 -14.85 15.86 -26.74
N PRO A 90 -13.96 16.72 -27.30
CA PRO A 90 -13.60 16.65 -28.71
C PRO A 90 -12.98 15.29 -29.09
N ASP A 91 -13.30 14.78 -30.28
CA ASP A 91 -12.78 13.49 -30.78
C ASP A 91 -11.24 13.42 -30.77
N ARG A 92 -10.56 14.55 -31.00
CA ARG A 92 -9.09 14.62 -30.92
C ARG A 92 -8.56 14.30 -29.52
N VAL A 93 -9.25 14.73 -28.46
CA VAL A 93 -8.88 14.46 -27.06
C VAL A 93 -9.06 12.97 -26.76
N LEU A 94 -10.19 12.40 -27.19
CA LEU A 94 -10.53 10.98 -26.99
C LEU A 94 -9.60 10.05 -27.78
N THR A 95 -9.30 10.41 -29.03
CA THR A 95 -8.35 9.68 -29.89
C THR A 95 -6.94 9.76 -29.30
N PHE A 96 -6.52 10.93 -28.81
CA PHE A 96 -5.20 11.09 -28.21
C PHE A 96 -4.99 10.18 -27.00
N ILE A 97 -5.91 10.15 -26.02
CA ILE A 97 -5.72 9.32 -24.81
C ILE A 97 -5.79 7.82 -25.13
N ARG A 98 -6.55 7.43 -26.16
CA ARG A 98 -6.57 6.05 -26.64
C ARG A 98 -5.21 5.63 -27.19
N ASP A 99 -4.57 6.52 -27.95
CA ASP A 99 -3.30 6.23 -28.63
C ASP A 99 -2.08 6.47 -27.71
N HIS A 100 -2.24 7.28 -26.64
CA HIS A 100 -1.20 7.63 -25.67
C HIS A 100 -1.61 7.31 -24.21
N PRO A 101 -1.87 6.03 -23.86
CA PRO A 101 -2.34 5.68 -22.52
C PRO A 101 -1.23 5.71 -21.44
N LEU A 102 0.04 5.74 -21.84
CA LEU A 102 1.20 5.64 -20.94
C LEU A 102 1.80 7.01 -20.65
N MET A 103 2.16 7.26 -19.39
CA MET A 103 2.93 8.43 -18.98
C MET A 103 4.43 8.17 -19.17
N ASP A 104 5.20 9.21 -19.53
CA ASP A 104 6.64 9.07 -19.78
C ASP A 104 7.46 8.83 -18.50
N ARG A 105 7.03 9.44 -17.38
CA ARG A 105 7.70 9.32 -16.09
C ARG A 105 7.09 8.19 -15.26
N PRO A 106 7.90 7.38 -14.56
CA PRO A 106 7.38 6.42 -13.59
C PRO A 106 6.96 7.13 -12.29
N VAL A 107 6.08 6.49 -11.52
CA VAL A 107 5.81 6.89 -10.13
C VAL A 107 6.93 6.32 -9.24
N SER A 108 7.72 7.20 -8.63
CA SER A 108 8.77 6.81 -7.69
C SER A 108 8.19 6.49 -6.30
N PRO A 109 8.83 5.61 -5.52
CA PRO A 109 8.48 5.41 -4.12
C PRO A 109 8.57 6.71 -3.31
N ALA A 110 7.75 6.82 -2.27
CA ALA A 110 7.56 7.99 -1.42
C ALA A 110 8.86 8.58 -0.85
N ASP A 111 9.84 7.71 -0.58
CA ASP A 111 11.13 8.05 0.01
C ASP A 111 12.30 7.81 -0.98
N GLY A 112 11.98 7.59 -2.26
CA GLY A 112 12.96 7.34 -3.33
C GLY A 112 13.55 5.93 -3.38
N HIS A 113 13.23 5.08 -2.40
CA HIS A 113 13.71 3.70 -2.31
C HIS A 113 12.65 2.76 -1.69
N PRO A 114 12.80 1.42 -1.82
CA PRO A 114 11.95 0.46 -1.12
C PRO A 114 12.07 0.58 0.41
N LEU A 115 10.99 0.29 1.12
CA LEU A 115 10.95 0.25 2.59
C LEU A 115 11.60 -1.03 3.15
N LEU A 116 11.51 -2.13 2.41
CA LEU A 116 12.10 -3.43 2.70
C LEU A 116 12.52 -4.10 1.40
N VAL A 117 13.66 -4.78 1.41
CA VAL A 117 14.11 -5.72 0.37
C VAL A 117 14.59 -6.98 1.07
N THR A 118 14.13 -8.13 0.62
CA THR A 118 14.48 -9.47 1.14
C THR A 118 14.78 -10.39 -0.05
N THR A 119 15.66 -11.36 0.17
CA THR A 119 16.07 -12.37 -0.85
C THR A 119 15.66 -13.79 -0.46
N ASP A 120 15.10 -13.95 0.73
CA ASP A 120 14.76 -15.20 1.41
C ASP A 120 13.24 -15.36 1.62
N THR A 121 12.46 -14.29 1.44
CA THR A 121 11.01 -14.32 1.62
C THR A 121 10.28 -13.79 0.39
N VAL A 122 9.33 -14.58 -0.12
CA VAL A 122 8.39 -14.14 -1.15
C VAL A 122 7.11 -13.63 -0.51
N TYR A 123 6.87 -12.32 -0.62
CA TYR A 123 5.62 -11.72 -0.17
C TYR A 123 4.57 -11.70 -1.29
N LEU A 124 3.33 -12.06 -0.95
CA LEU A 124 2.22 -12.15 -1.90
C LEU A 124 1.10 -11.14 -1.63
N ARG A 125 0.92 -10.75 -0.36
CA ARG A 125 -0.19 -9.92 0.10
C ARG A 125 0.27 -8.92 1.14
N VAL A 126 -0.31 -7.72 1.12
CA VAL A 126 -0.08 -6.67 2.11
C VAL A 126 -1.40 -6.08 2.58
N VAL A 127 -1.53 -5.91 3.88
CA VAL A 127 -2.57 -5.10 4.51
C VAL A 127 -1.90 -4.10 5.43
N ALA A 128 -2.26 -2.82 5.32
CA ALA A 128 -1.71 -1.77 6.16
C ALA A 128 -2.79 -1.21 7.11
N HIS A 129 -2.38 -0.92 8.34
CA HIS A 129 -3.20 -0.33 9.38
C HIS A 129 -2.40 0.80 10.05
N ARG A 130 -3.00 1.98 10.16
CA ARG A 130 -2.47 3.08 10.97
C ARG A 130 -2.93 2.96 12.41
N VAL A 131 -2.00 2.93 13.35
CA VAL A 131 -2.26 2.78 14.78
C VAL A 131 -1.57 3.89 15.58
N ALA A 132 -2.25 4.38 16.61
CA ALA A 132 -1.64 5.29 17.59
C ALA A 132 -0.77 4.48 18.55
N SER A 133 0.39 5.03 18.89
CA SER A 133 1.22 4.56 20.01
C SER A 133 0.77 5.18 21.33
N LEU A 134 1.32 4.70 22.46
CA LEU A 134 1.08 5.26 23.79
C LEU A 134 1.34 6.78 23.87
N SER A 135 2.24 7.30 23.03
CA SER A 135 2.55 8.74 22.94
C SER A 135 1.54 9.56 22.12
N GLY A 136 0.53 8.91 21.51
CA GLY A 136 -0.38 9.51 20.55
C GLY A 136 0.21 9.68 19.14
N LYS A 137 1.47 9.33 18.93
CA LYS A 137 2.09 9.32 17.60
C LYS A 137 1.57 8.14 16.79
N GLU A 138 1.15 8.40 15.55
CA GLU A 138 0.67 7.41 14.60
C GLU A 138 1.81 6.67 13.89
N TYR A 139 1.64 5.37 13.71
CA TYR A 139 2.55 4.48 13.00
C TYR A 139 1.78 3.64 11.97
N ASP A 140 2.42 3.34 10.84
CA ASP A 140 1.87 2.39 9.87
C ASP A 140 2.39 0.99 10.21
N VAL A 141 1.48 0.09 10.59
CA VAL A 141 1.72 -1.34 10.78
C VAL A 141 1.25 -2.08 9.53
N LEU A 142 2.13 -2.91 8.98
CA LEU A 142 1.90 -3.72 7.80
C LEU A 142 1.85 -5.19 8.22
N TYR A 143 0.92 -5.91 7.63
CA TYR A 143 0.81 -7.36 7.65
C TYR A 143 1.19 -7.85 6.26
N LEU A 144 2.22 -8.69 6.17
CA LEU A 144 2.76 -9.23 4.93
C LEU A 144 2.56 -10.75 4.92
N GLY A 145 1.77 -11.24 3.98
CA GLY A 145 1.55 -12.68 3.79
C GLY A 145 2.56 -13.24 2.79
N THR A 146 3.12 -14.41 3.09
CA THR A 146 4.16 -15.05 2.30
C THR A 146 3.63 -16.20 1.42
N GLU A 147 4.50 -16.75 0.56
CA GLU A 147 4.18 -17.92 -0.27
C GLU A 147 4.13 -19.25 0.48
N ASP A 148 4.78 -19.34 1.64
CA ASP A 148 4.89 -20.53 2.48
C ASP A 148 3.96 -20.52 3.70
N GLY A 149 3.07 -19.53 3.80
CA GLY A 149 2.00 -19.51 4.82
C GLY A 149 2.36 -18.80 6.11
N HIS A 150 3.39 -17.96 6.06
CA HIS A 150 3.78 -17.07 7.15
C HIS A 150 3.09 -15.70 7.04
N LEU A 151 2.94 -15.08 8.20
CA LEU A 151 2.50 -13.70 8.36
C LEU A 151 3.61 -12.92 9.05
N HIS A 152 4.24 -12.01 8.32
CA HIS A 152 5.16 -11.06 8.91
C HIS A 152 4.41 -9.79 9.32
N ARG A 153 4.48 -9.44 10.60
CA ARG A 153 3.98 -8.17 11.10
C ARG A 153 5.13 -7.19 11.20
N ALA A 154 4.98 -6.01 10.60
CA ALA A 154 6.03 -5.04 10.50
C ALA A 154 5.55 -3.62 10.77
N VAL A 155 6.41 -2.76 11.29
CA VAL A 155 6.11 -1.35 11.55
C VAL A 155 7.01 -0.45 10.72
N ARG A 156 6.43 0.59 10.14
CA ARG A 156 7.19 1.61 9.42
C ARG A 156 7.79 2.62 10.40
N ILE A 157 9.12 2.70 10.42
CA ILE A 157 9.87 3.68 11.20
C ILE A 157 10.70 4.53 10.24
N GLY A 158 10.28 5.78 10.03
CA GLY A 158 10.88 6.66 9.03
C GLY A 158 10.68 6.12 7.61
N ALA A 159 11.79 5.94 6.89
CA ALA A 159 11.83 5.41 5.53
C ALA A 159 12.12 3.90 5.48
N LYS A 160 11.99 3.17 6.60
CA LYS A 160 12.25 1.72 6.69
C LYS A 160 11.05 0.98 7.25
N LEU A 161 10.92 -0.27 6.87
CA LEU A 161 9.96 -1.22 7.43
C LEU A 161 10.72 -2.24 8.29
N SER A 162 10.40 -2.30 9.58
CA SER A 162 11.00 -3.22 10.55
C SER A 162 10.03 -4.36 10.83
N VAL A 163 10.43 -5.60 10.56
CA VAL A 163 9.65 -6.80 10.89
C VAL A 163 9.75 -7.04 12.40
N LEU A 164 8.59 -7.15 13.05
CA LEU A 164 8.44 -7.34 14.49
C LEU A 164 8.20 -8.81 14.85
N GLU A 165 7.45 -9.51 14.01
CA GLU A 165 6.97 -10.86 14.28
C GLU A 165 6.87 -11.64 12.97
N ASP A 166 7.17 -12.93 13.06
CA ASP A 166 6.95 -13.94 12.02
C ASP A 166 6.08 -15.06 12.60
N LEU A 167 4.88 -15.23 12.03
CA LEU A 167 3.88 -16.18 12.49
C LEU A 167 3.53 -17.19 11.39
N ALA A 168 3.84 -18.47 11.62
CA ALA A 168 3.34 -19.57 10.80
C ALA A 168 1.84 -19.74 11.03
N LEU A 169 1.03 -19.53 10.00
CA LEU A 169 -0.44 -19.51 10.11
C LEU A 169 -1.08 -20.89 9.96
N PHE A 170 -0.41 -21.79 9.24
CA PHE A 170 -0.97 -23.05 8.77
C PHE A 170 -0.07 -24.22 9.17
N PRO A 171 -0.63 -25.38 9.54
CA PRO A 171 0.16 -26.57 9.88
C PRO A 171 1.02 -27.06 8.71
N GLU A 172 0.45 -27.01 7.50
CA GLU A 172 1.14 -27.35 6.25
C GLU A 172 1.43 -26.06 5.48
N PRO A 173 2.68 -25.84 5.00
CA PRO A 173 3.04 -24.64 4.26
C PRO A 173 2.15 -24.43 3.02
N GLN A 174 1.51 -23.27 2.94
CA GLN A 174 0.61 -22.92 1.83
C GLN A 174 0.52 -21.40 1.62
N PRO A 175 0.34 -20.92 0.37
CA PRO A 175 0.38 -19.49 0.10
C PRO A 175 -0.72 -18.67 0.78
N VAL A 176 -0.36 -17.51 1.31
CA VAL A 176 -1.36 -16.53 1.74
C VAL A 176 -2.01 -15.86 0.53
N GLU A 177 -3.25 -16.27 0.22
CA GLU A 177 -3.97 -15.82 -0.97
C GLU A 177 -4.80 -14.56 -0.76
N ASN A 178 -5.32 -14.35 0.46
CA ASN A 178 -6.15 -13.19 0.78
C ASN A 178 -5.92 -12.74 2.22
N MET A 179 -5.98 -11.43 2.44
CA MET A 179 -5.93 -10.84 3.78
C MET A 179 -6.93 -9.69 3.88
N LYS A 180 -7.62 -9.60 5.02
CA LYS A 180 -8.55 -8.52 5.30
C LYS A 180 -8.57 -8.18 6.77
N LEU A 181 -8.30 -6.91 7.07
CA LEU A 181 -8.48 -6.38 8.41
C LEU A 181 -9.97 -6.10 8.68
N TYR A 182 -10.46 -6.57 9.81
CA TYR A 182 -11.79 -6.30 10.34
C TYR A 182 -11.69 -6.05 11.85
N GLN A 183 -11.87 -4.79 12.26
CA GLN A 183 -11.64 -4.36 13.65
C GLN A 183 -10.21 -4.72 14.11
N SER A 184 -10.06 -5.44 15.23
CA SER A 184 -8.77 -5.92 15.76
C SER A 184 -8.40 -7.33 15.27
N TRP A 185 -9.05 -7.82 14.21
CA TRP A 185 -8.80 -9.13 13.64
C TRP A 185 -8.30 -9.01 12.20
N LEU A 186 -7.23 -9.73 11.89
CA LEU A 186 -6.80 -9.97 10.52
C LEU A 186 -7.31 -11.34 10.08
N LEU A 187 -8.23 -11.35 9.12
CA LEU A 187 -8.69 -12.56 8.45
C LEU A 187 -7.70 -12.90 7.35
N VAL A 188 -7.14 -14.11 7.39
CA VAL A 188 -6.15 -14.59 6.42
C VAL A 188 -6.67 -15.88 5.78
N GLY A 189 -6.73 -15.90 4.45
CA GLY A 189 -7.20 -17.04 3.68
C GLY A 189 -6.11 -17.63 2.80
N SER A 190 -6.06 -18.95 2.77
CA SER A 190 -5.33 -19.77 1.81
C SER A 190 -6.32 -20.59 0.96
N SER A 191 -5.80 -21.45 0.09
CA SER A 191 -6.58 -22.38 -0.74
C SER A 191 -7.40 -23.39 0.06
N THR A 192 -6.96 -23.77 1.25
CA THR A 192 -7.61 -24.83 2.06
C THR A 192 -8.40 -24.31 3.26
N GLU A 193 -8.00 -23.17 3.83
CA GLU A 193 -8.57 -22.69 5.09
C GLU A 193 -8.53 -21.16 5.24
N VAL A 194 -9.29 -20.66 6.21
CA VAL A 194 -9.28 -19.26 6.65
C VAL A 194 -9.03 -19.23 8.14
N THR A 195 -8.01 -18.49 8.55
CA THR A 195 -7.66 -18.26 9.96
C THR A 195 -7.84 -16.79 10.34
N GLN A 196 -7.84 -16.51 11.64
CA GLN A 196 -7.93 -15.16 12.19
C GLN A 196 -6.75 -14.91 13.13
N VAL A 197 -6.12 -13.75 12.97
CA VAL A 197 -5.01 -13.30 13.82
C VAL A 197 -5.44 -12.07 14.59
N ASN A 198 -5.30 -12.09 15.91
CA ASN A 198 -5.57 -10.94 16.75
C ASN A 198 -4.44 -9.92 16.59
N THR A 199 -4.76 -8.71 16.17
CA THR A 199 -3.76 -7.66 15.93
C THR A 199 -3.25 -6.97 17.19
N SER A 200 -3.87 -7.29 18.34
CA SER A 200 -3.66 -6.65 19.63
C SER A 200 -3.34 -7.67 20.74
N ASP A 201 -2.89 -8.88 20.37
CA ASP A 201 -2.51 -9.90 21.34
C ASP A 201 -1.11 -9.66 21.93
N CYS A 202 -1.01 -8.66 22.81
CA CYS A 202 0.22 -8.31 23.51
C CYS A 202 0.57 -9.30 24.65
N GLY A 203 -0.38 -10.18 25.02
CA GLY A 203 -0.27 -11.02 26.20
C GLY A 203 0.79 -12.12 26.08
N HIS A 204 1.29 -12.38 24.87
CA HIS A 204 2.39 -13.31 24.66
C HIS A 204 3.74 -12.79 25.20
N LEU A 205 3.91 -11.47 25.35
CA LEU A 205 5.13 -10.82 25.86
C LEU A 205 5.10 -10.85 27.40
N GLN A 206 5.87 -11.74 28.02
CA GLN A 206 5.74 -12.09 29.44
C GLN A 206 6.51 -11.16 30.37
N SER A 207 7.44 -10.36 29.84
CA SER A 207 8.29 -9.48 30.65
C SER A 207 8.26 -8.03 30.18
N CYS A 208 8.56 -7.10 31.09
CA CYS A 208 8.71 -5.68 30.78
C CYS A 208 9.75 -5.45 29.66
N SER A 209 10.87 -6.19 29.73
CA SER A 209 11.90 -6.15 28.70
C SER A 209 11.39 -6.61 27.34
N GLU A 210 10.69 -7.74 27.27
CA GLU A 210 10.09 -8.25 26.01
C GLU A 210 9.10 -7.24 25.44
N CYS A 211 8.19 -6.73 26.28
CA CYS A 211 7.15 -5.79 25.87
C CYS A 211 7.74 -4.50 25.26
N ILE A 212 8.78 -3.94 25.88
CA ILE A 212 9.42 -2.70 25.39
C ILE A 212 10.29 -2.96 24.16
N LEU A 213 11.02 -4.08 24.13
CA LEU A 213 11.92 -4.44 23.02
C LEU A 213 11.16 -4.88 21.77
N ALA A 214 9.92 -5.37 21.90
CA ALA A 214 9.06 -5.69 20.77
C ALA A 214 8.77 -4.48 19.88
N GLN A 215 8.89 -3.24 20.41
CA GLN A 215 8.67 -1.98 19.67
C GLN A 215 7.33 -1.92 18.93
N ASP A 216 6.36 -2.69 19.41
CA ASP A 216 5.02 -2.74 18.86
C ASP A 216 4.26 -1.49 19.29
N PRO A 217 3.82 -0.61 18.35
CA PRO A 217 3.08 0.58 18.72
C PRO A 217 1.76 0.28 19.43
N VAL A 218 1.18 -0.92 19.30
CA VAL A 218 -0.09 -1.31 19.94
C VAL A 218 0.10 -1.78 21.39
N CYS A 219 1.29 -2.26 21.76
CA CYS A 219 1.54 -2.87 23.06
C CYS A 219 2.25 -1.91 24.03
N ALA A 220 1.92 -2.04 25.32
CA ALA A 220 2.56 -1.29 26.40
C ALA A 220 2.64 -2.12 27.69
N TRP A 221 3.71 -1.92 28.47
CA TRP A 221 3.85 -2.57 29.77
C TRP A 221 3.02 -1.84 30.84
N SER A 222 2.16 -2.57 31.54
CA SER A 222 1.38 -2.06 32.66
C SER A 222 2.00 -2.48 33.98
N PHE A 223 2.64 -1.55 34.70
CA PHE A 223 3.19 -1.79 36.05
C PHE A 223 2.11 -2.18 37.08
N ARG A 224 0.85 -1.81 36.83
CA ARG A 224 -0.27 -2.17 37.72
C ARG A 224 -0.67 -3.63 37.58
N LEU A 225 -0.69 -4.12 36.34
CA LEU A 225 -1.10 -5.48 36.01
C LEU A 225 0.08 -6.45 35.96
N ASP A 226 1.31 -5.92 36.00
CA ASP A 226 2.56 -6.67 35.80
C ASP A 226 2.54 -7.49 34.51
N ALA A 227 2.01 -6.88 33.42
CA ALA A 227 1.76 -7.55 32.16
C ALA A 227 1.87 -6.58 30.97
N CYS A 228 2.18 -7.13 29.78
CA CYS A 228 2.10 -6.41 28.52
C CYS A 228 0.65 -6.42 28.01
N VAL A 229 0.10 -5.25 27.71
CA VAL A 229 -1.30 -5.09 27.31
C VAL A 229 -1.43 -4.22 26.06
N ALA A 230 -2.49 -4.44 25.29
CA ALA A 230 -2.87 -3.50 24.26
C ALA A 230 -3.33 -2.19 24.92
N HIS A 231 -2.74 -1.06 24.50
CA HIS A 231 -3.09 0.24 25.07
C HIS A 231 -4.23 0.94 24.32
N ALA A 232 -4.55 0.47 23.11
CA ALA A 232 -5.56 1.04 22.23
C ALA A 232 -6.76 0.09 22.10
N GLU A 233 -7.48 -0.12 23.20
CA GLU A 233 -8.89 -0.54 23.14
C GLU A 233 -9.78 0.67 23.47
N GLU A 234 -10.80 0.88 22.63
CA GLU A 234 -11.81 1.96 22.63
C GLU A 234 -11.51 3.24 21.81
N ARG A 235 -11.71 3.13 20.49
CA ARG A 235 -12.52 4.10 19.73
C ARG A 235 -13.65 3.38 18.99
N GLY A 236 -14.53 2.76 19.77
CA GLY A 236 -15.78 2.17 19.31
C GLY A 236 -16.94 2.71 20.15
N GLY A 237 -17.46 3.86 19.73
CA GLY A 237 -18.72 4.44 20.17
C GLY A 237 -19.39 5.12 18.99
#